data_AF-D2R5Z3-F1
#
_entry.id   AF-D2R5Z3-F1
#
_cell.length_a   1.000
_cell.length_b   1.000
_cell.length_c   1.000
_cell.angle_alpha   90.00
_cell.angle_beta   90.00
_cell.angle_gamma   90.00
#
_symmetry.space_group_name_H-M   'P 1'
#
loop_
_entity.id
_entity.type
_entity.pdbx_description
1 polymer ?
#
loop_
_entity_poly.entity_id
_entity_poly.type
_entity_poly.pdbx_seq_one_letter_code
_entity_poly.pdbx_strand_id
1 'polypeptide(L)'
;MPNKKRPRRLSSAAQTTAPPQKISEPDRLGNELADAALRIVREQAEVACDEIRGPQIRILADTNARFWPVSSDRVKDWITQQLLERFRICVTQKQLAFVVRIVRATAWSCEKAPSQNDRSIWDAIENEPTGLALLQYLDERGGYEGRTRDLFKEVGRENFQKKLRPAFGRKNFPVNVQVFARRAASLSPLLYAVGITLSFAHKADGSYCTLKQTNTSTDQLPHFDEVSSVNASAVNQLPEIICGTDDATDGQTLTSKNPLTILDQIEALRIRNIQ
;
A
#
# COMPACT_ATOMS: atom_id res chain seq x y z
N MET A 1 -34.84 -47.15 75.02
CA MET A 1 -35.37 -45.76 74.98
C MET A 1 -35.35 -45.26 73.54
N PRO A 2 -36.47 -44.77 72.98
CA PRO A 2 -36.58 -44.49 71.56
C PRO A 2 -36.07 -43.09 71.21
N ASN A 3 -35.17 -43.00 70.24
CA ASN A 3 -34.57 -41.76 69.76
C ASN A 3 -35.48 -41.13 68.69
N LYS A 4 -36.19 -40.05 69.06
CA LYS A 4 -37.15 -39.34 68.19
C LYS A 4 -36.39 -38.59 67.08
N LYS A 5 -36.47 -39.10 65.84
CA LYS A 5 -36.04 -38.40 64.62
C LYS A 5 -36.89 -37.14 64.41
N ARG A 6 -36.24 -35.98 64.32
CA ARG A 6 -36.85 -34.71 63.88
C ARG A 6 -36.97 -34.69 62.34
N PRO A 7 -38.09 -34.25 61.77
CA PRO A 7 -38.22 -34.09 60.32
C PRO A 7 -37.51 -32.81 59.86
N ARG A 8 -36.66 -32.96 58.83
CA ARG A 8 -36.01 -31.87 58.09
C ARG A 8 -37.10 -31.14 57.28
N ARG A 9 -37.43 -29.91 57.65
CA ARG A 9 -38.24 -29.02 56.82
C ARG A 9 -37.42 -28.63 55.59
N LEU A 10 -37.80 -29.15 54.43
CA LEU A 10 -37.39 -28.64 53.13
C LEU A 10 -38.15 -27.33 52.90
N SER A 11 -37.45 -26.21 53.09
CA SER A 11 -37.92 -24.90 52.64
C SER A 11 -37.88 -24.88 51.11
N SER A 12 -39.04 -25.12 50.51
CA SER A 12 -39.33 -24.86 49.10
C SER A 12 -39.06 -23.37 48.82
N ALA A 13 -37.93 -23.08 48.18
CA ALA A 13 -37.66 -21.79 47.60
C ALA A 13 -38.62 -21.63 46.41
N ALA A 14 -39.68 -20.84 46.61
CA ALA A 14 -40.56 -20.41 45.54
C ALA A 14 -39.71 -19.66 44.50
N GLN A 15 -39.40 -20.34 43.40
CA GLN A 15 -38.86 -19.70 42.20
C GLN A 15 -39.92 -18.71 41.73
N THR A 16 -39.68 -17.44 42.06
CA THR A 16 -40.41 -16.31 41.50
C THR A 16 -40.00 -16.23 40.03
N THR A 17 -40.75 -16.91 39.17
CA THR A 17 -40.63 -16.79 37.73
C THR A 17 -41.01 -15.37 37.35
N ALA A 18 -39.99 -14.53 37.16
CA ALA A 18 -40.17 -13.17 36.65
C ALA A 18 -40.94 -13.24 35.32
N PRO A 19 -41.97 -12.41 35.14
CA PRO A 19 -42.74 -12.41 33.90
C PRO A 19 -41.82 -12.09 32.71
N PRO A 20 -42.01 -12.75 31.55
CA PRO A 20 -41.20 -12.51 30.37
C PRO A 20 -41.32 -11.03 29.99
N GLN A 21 -40.21 -10.31 30.10
CA GLN A 21 -40.15 -8.91 29.69
C GLN A 21 -40.47 -8.85 28.20
N LYS A 22 -41.55 -8.13 27.85
CA LYS A 22 -41.86 -7.79 26.46
C LYS A 22 -40.72 -6.91 25.95
N ILE A 23 -39.76 -7.52 25.27
CA ILE A 23 -38.73 -6.81 24.51
C ILE A 23 -39.47 -5.89 23.56
N SER A 24 -39.22 -4.59 23.69
CA SER A 24 -39.91 -3.58 22.91
C SER A 24 -39.53 -3.73 21.44
N GLU A 25 -40.49 -3.54 20.51
CA GLU A 25 -40.23 -3.57 19.06
C GLU A 25 -38.99 -2.78 18.58
N PRO A 26 -38.64 -1.60 19.14
CA PRO A 26 -37.41 -0.90 18.74
C PRO A 26 -36.11 -1.67 19.03
N ASP A 27 -36.09 -2.55 20.05
CA ASP A 27 -34.92 -3.36 20.36
C ASP A 27 -34.69 -4.44 19.31
N ARG A 28 -35.76 -4.95 18.68
CA ARG A 28 -35.68 -5.98 17.64
C ARG A 28 -35.02 -5.44 16.37
N LEU A 29 -35.46 -4.26 15.92
CA LEU A 29 -34.90 -3.62 14.73
C LEU A 29 -33.42 -3.24 14.92
N GLY A 30 -33.04 -2.82 16.12
CA GLY A 30 -31.64 -2.53 16.46
C GLY A 30 -30.74 -3.77 16.35
N ASN A 31 -31.21 -4.92 16.84
CA ASN A 31 -30.47 -6.18 16.76
C ASN A 31 -30.37 -6.70 15.33
N GLU A 32 -31.45 -6.62 14.55
CA GLU A 32 -31.45 -7.03 13.14
C GLU A 32 -30.47 -6.19 12.30
N LEU A 33 -30.46 -4.86 12.51
CA LEU A 33 -29.52 -3.96 11.87
C LEU A 33 -28.06 -4.27 12.27
N ALA A 34 -27.83 -4.60 13.53
CA ALA A 34 -26.50 -4.95 14.02
C ALA A 34 -25.97 -6.24 13.36
N ASP A 35 -26.81 -7.27 13.30
CA ASP A 35 -26.45 -8.55 12.67
C ASP A 35 -26.22 -8.40 11.17
N ALA A 36 -27.07 -7.64 10.47
CA ALA A 36 -26.90 -7.35 9.06
C ALA A 36 -25.58 -6.61 8.79
N ALA A 37 -25.27 -5.58 9.59
CA ALA A 37 -24.02 -4.83 9.49
C ALA A 37 -22.79 -5.73 9.66
N LEU A 38 -22.78 -6.60 10.68
CA LEU A 38 -21.68 -7.51 10.94
C LEU A 38 -21.48 -8.53 9.82
N ARG A 39 -22.58 -9.04 9.24
CA ARG A 39 -22.53 -9.93 8.07
C ARG A 39 -21.92 -9.24 6.85
N ILE A 40 -22.38 -8.02 6.53
CA ILE A 40 -21.83 -7.24 5.41
C ILE A 40 -20.32 -7.07 5.55
N VAL A 41 -19.87 -6.66 6.74
CA VAL A 41 -18.44 -6.45 6.99
C VAL A 41 -17.66 -7.75 6.85
N ARG A 42 -18.10 -8.85 7.48
CA ARG A 42 -17.36 -10.13 7.45
C ARG A 42 -17.25 -10.75 6.05
N GLU A 43 -18.26 -10.54 5.20
CA GLU A 43 -18.34 -11.21 3.91
C GLU A 43 -17.77 -10.38 2.75
N GLN A 44 -17.72 -9.05 2.87
CA GLN A 44 -17.46 -8.16 1.73
C GLN A 44 -16.39 -7.11 2.01
N ALA A 45 -15.84 -7.10 3.21
CA ALA A 45 -14.83 -6.13 3.58
C ALA A 45 -13.76 -6.70 4.48
N GLU A 46 -12.60 -6.06 4.43
CA GLU A 46 -11.57 -6.21 5.45
C GLU A 46 -11.58 -4.96 6.31
N VAL A 47 -11.61 -5.16 7.63
CA VAL A 47 -11.55 -4.07 8.59
C VAL A 47 -10.18 -4.00 9.23
N ALA A 48 -9.77 -2.78 9.52
CA ALA A 48 -8.44 -2.43 9.94
C ALA A 48 -8.55 -1.29 10.96
N CYS A 49 -7.75 -1.31 12.02
CA CYS A 49 -7.55 -0.12 12.85
C CYS A 49 -6.09 0.32 12.77
N ASP A 50 -5.88 1.55 12.32
CA ASP A 50 -4.59 2.25 12.31
C ASP A 50 -4.56 3.20 13.52
N GLU A 51 -3.43 3.25 14.25
CA GLU A 51 -3.24 4.14 15.40
C GLU A 51 -3.35 5.62 15.01
N ILE A 52 -2.99 5.95 13.76
CA ILE A 52 -2.94 7.34 13.28
C ILE A 52 -4.26 7.74 12.62
N ARG A 53 -4.77 6.90 11.73
CA ARG A 53 -5.96 7.21 10.91
C ARG A 53 -7.26 6.67 11.49
N GLY A 54 -7.17 5.86 12.54
CA GLY A 54 -8.30 5.21 13.19
C GLY A 54 -8.87 4.05 12.37
N PRO A 55 -10.16 3.72 12.59
CA PRO A 55 -10.81 2.56 11.99
C PRO A 55 -11.09 2.76 10.50
N GLN A 56 -10.64 1.80 9.72
CA GLN A 56 -10.70 1.75 8.28
C GLN A 56 -11.33 0.45 7.78
N ILE A 57 -11.80 0.49 6.54
CA ILE A 57 -12.43 -0.63 5.85
C ILE A 57 -11.97 -0.66 4.38
N ARG A 58 -11.58 -1.84 3.90
CA ARG A 58 -11.30 -2.12 2.50
C ARG A 58 -12.46 -2.91 1.93
N ILE A 59 -13.12 -2.37 0.92
CA ILE A 59 -14.24 -3.02 0.24
C ILE A 59 -13.65 -4.01 -0.78
N LEU A 60 -13.99 -5.30 -0.67
CA LEU A 60 -13.37 -6.34 -1.49
C LEU A 60 -13.77 -6.27 -2.97
N ALA A 61 -14.96 -5.71 -3.26
CA ALA A 61 -15.44 -5.49 -4.62
C ALA A 61 -14.79 -4.28 -5.32
N ASP A 62 -14.11 -3.39 -4.58
CA ASP A 62 -13.45 -2.22 -5.17
C ASP A 62 -12.14 -2.66 -5.86
N THR A 63 -12.00 -2.31 -7.14
CA THR A 63 -10.78 -2.58 -7.94
C THR A 63 -9.52 -1.90 -7.38
N ASN A 64 -9.68 -0.81 -6.65
CA ASN A 64 -8.57 0.02 -6.18
C ASN A 64 -7.94 -0.46 -4.85
N ALA A 65 -8.40 -1.57 -4.27
CA ALA A 65 -7.85 -2.26 -3.10
C ALA A 65 -7.38 -1.37 -1.92
N ARG A 66 -7.93 -0.15 -1.77
CA ARG A 66 -7.51 0.81 -0.74
C ARG A 66 -8.41 0.77 0.48
N PHE A 67 -7.82 1.07 1.64
CA PHE A 67 -8.54 1.27 2.89
C PHE A 67 -9.19 2.65 2.94
N TRP A 68 -10.43 2.69 3.37
CA TRP A 68 -11.24 3.89 3.52
C TRP A 68 -11.59 4.13 4.99
N PRO A 69 -11.61 5.38 5.47
CA PRO A 69 -12.12 5.66 6.81
C PRO A 69 -13.58 5.19 6.95
N VAL A 70 -13.91 4.52 8.05
CA VAL A 70 -15.28 4.02 8.29
C VAL A 70 -16.32 5.15 8.30
N SER A 71 -15.90 6.38 8.63
CA SER A 71 -16.76 7.57 8.61
C SER A 71 -16.88 8.26 7.25
N SER A 72 -16.19 7.81 6.22
CA SER A 72 -16.25 8.41 4.88
C SER A 72 -17.63 8.20 4.24
N ASP A 73 -18.07 9.15 3.42
CA ASP A 73 -19.38 9.06 2.76
C ASP A 73 -19.44 7.87 1.80
N ARG A 74 -18.34 7.55 1.13
CA ARG A 74 -18.24 6.34 0.30
C ARG A 74 -18.58 5.06 1.08
N VAL A 75 -18.05 4.91 2.30
CA VAL A 75 -18.33 3.73 3.14
C VAL A 75 -19.79 3.72 3.58
N LYS A 76 -20.36 4.88 3.91
CA LYS A 76 -21.78 5.00 4.26
C LYS A 76 -22.68 4.62 3.09
N ASP A 77 -22.38 5.10 1.89
CA ASP A 77 -23.12 4.79 0.67
C ASP A 77 -23.05 3.30 0.37
N TRP A 78 -21.86 2.71 0.45
CA TRP A 78 -21.66 1.28 0.28
C TRP A 78 -22.43 0.44 1.31
N ILE A 79 -22.37 0.78 2.60
CA ILE A 79 -23.15 0.10 3.65
C ILE A 79 -24.65 0.18 3.35
N THR A 80 -25.13 1.37 2.98
CA THR A 80 -26.55 1.60 2.66
C THR A 80 -26.99 0.75 1.48
N GLN A 81 -26.17 0.69 0.43
CA GLN A 81 -26.40 -0.15 -0.73
C GLN A 81 -26.44 -1.64 -0.35
N GLN A 82 -25.49 -2.13 0.45
CA GLN A 82 -25.46 -3.54 0.86
C GLN A 82 -26.67 -3.93 1.75
N LEU A 83 -27.10 -3.05 2.65
CA LEU A 83 -28.30 -3.26 3.47
C LEU A 83 -29.56 -3.35 2.61
N LEU A 84 -29.68 -2.49 1.60
CA LEU A 84 -30.81 -2.50 0.69
C LEU A 84 -30.80 -3.73 -0.22
N GLU A 85 -29.68 -4.05 -0.85
CA GLU A 85 -29.60 -5.11 -1.85
C GLU A 85 -29.76 -6.51 -1.24
N ARG A 86 -29.08 -6.79 -0.11
CA ARG A 86 -29.03 -8.13 0.49
C ARG A 86 -30.15 -8.38 1.49
N PHE A 87 -30.45 -7.38 2.31
CA PHE A 87 -31.37 -7.53 3.44
C PHE A 87 -32.71 -6.85 3.18
N ARG A 88 -32.83 -6.06 2.10
CA ARG A 88 -34.04 -5.27 1.78
C ARG A 88 -34.40 -4.28 2.91
N ILE A 89 -33.40 -3.80 3.63
CA ILE A 89 -33.57 -2.85 4.74
C ILE A 89 -33.25 -1.44 4.25
N CYS A 90 -34.26 -0.56 4.30
CA CYS A 90 -34.06 0.87 4.12
C CYS A 90 -33.67 1.50 5.46
N VAL A 91 -32.56 2.24 5.50
CA VAL A 91 -32.06 2.86 6.74
C VAL A 91 -32.25 4.37 6.71
N THR A 92 -32.70 4.91 7.84
CA THR A 92 -32.67 6.35 8.12
C THR A 92 -31.25 6.79 8.50
N GLN A 93 -30.98 8.10 8.46
CA GLN A 93 -29.67 8.64 8.86
C GLN A 93 -29.26 8.26 10.29
N LYS A 94 -30.22 8.16 11.22
CA LYS A 94 -29.97 7.74 12.60
C LYS A 94 -29.57 6.26 12.68
N GLN A 95 -30.25 5.39 11.93
CA GLN A 95 -29.93 3.97 11.85
C GLN A 95 -28.58 3.74 11.16
N LEU A 96 -28.29 4.48 10.09
CA LEU A 96 -26.99 4.43 9.43
C LEU A 96 -25.87 4.86 10.37
N ALA A 97 -26.05 5.92 11.16
CA ALA A 97 -25.07 6.32 12.18
C ALA A 97 -24.85 5.22 13.24
N PHE A 98 -25.92 4.53 13.65
CA PHE A 98 -25.82 3.37 14.53
C PHE A 98 -25.03 2.22 13.91
N VAL A 99 -25.33 1.87 12.65
CA VAL A 99 -24.60 0.84 11.88
C VAL A 99 -23.12 1.20 11.74
N VAL A 100 -22.79 2.43 11.35
CA VAL A 100 -21.41 2.92 11.23
C VAL A 100 -20.67 2.80 12.57
N ARG A 101 -21.35 3.05 13.69
CA ARG A 101 -20.77 2.87 15.03
C ARG A 101 -20.45 1.39 15.33
N ILE A 102 -21.28 0.46 14.89
CA ILE A 102 -21.03 -0.98 15.02
C ILE A 102 -19.82 -1.38 14.17
N VAL A 103 -19.80 -1.02 12.88
CA VAL A 103 -18.68 -1.30 11.99
C VAL A 103 -17.37 -0.71 12.54
N ARG A 104 -17.44 0.50 13.09
CA ARG A 104 -16.31 1.14 13.77
C ARG A 104 -15.84 0.32 14.96
N ALA A 105 -16.75 -0.13 15.83
CA ALA A 105 -16.40 -0.95 16.99
C ALA A 105 -15.80 -2.30 16.54
N THR A 106 -16.32 -2.91 15.47
CA THR A 106 -15.76 -4.13 14.88
C THR A 106 -14.33 -3.90 14.39
N ALA A 107 -14.08 -2.80 13.67
CA ALA A 107 -12.74 -2.45 13.19
C ALA A 107 -11.75 -2.23 14.34
N TRP A 108 -12.19 -1.62 15.45
CA TRP A 108 -11.39 -1.48 16.67
C TRP A 108 -11.09 -2.82 17.36
N SER A 109 -12.00 -3.78 17.28
CA SER A 109 -11.87 -5.10 17.89
C SER A 109 -11.05 -6.10 17.07
N CYS A 110 -10.78 -5.79 15.80
CA CYS A 110 -9.86 -6.59 15.00
C CYS A 110 -8.42 -6.37 15.50
N GLU A 111 -7.64 -7.46 15.59
CA GLU A 111 -6.19 -7.33 15.70
C GLU A 111 -5.73 -6.35 14.62
N LYS A 112 -4.85 -5.42 15.02
CA LYS A 112 -4.40 -4.23 14.26
C LYS A 112 -4.50 -4.47 12.75
N ALA A 113 -5.00 -3.46 12.02
CA ALA A 113 -4.83 -3.40 10.57
C ALA A 113 -3.43 -3.92 10.21
N PRO A 114 -3.23 -4.67 9.11
CA PRO A 114 -1.88 -4.93 8.63
C PRO A 114 -1.15 -3.60 8.58
N SER A 115 -0.37 -3.35 9.62
CA SER A 115 0.27 -2.07 9.85
C SER A 115 1.31 -1.92 8.77
N GLN A 116 1.92 -0.75 8.68
CA GLN A 116 3.17 -0.54 7.96
C GLN A 116 4.30 -1.56 8.31
N ASN A 117 4.08 -2.49 9.25
CA ASN A 117 4.85 -3.73 9.43
C ASN A 117 4.28 -4.92 8.65
N ASP A 118 4.03 -4.75 7.36
CA ASP A 118 4.04 -5.90 6.49
C ASP A 118 5.48 -6.43 6.54
N ARG A 119 5.73 -7.50 7.29
CA ARG A 119 7.08 -8.07 7.43
C ARG A 119 7.70 -8.32 6.05
N SER A 120 6.86 -8.61 5.07
CA SER A 120 7.20 -8.70 3.65
C SER A 120 7.81 -7.43 3.06
N ILE A 121 7.34 -6.23 3.43
CA ILE A 121 7.87 -4.93 2.97
C ILE A 121 9.23 -4.66 3.63
N TRP A 122 9.34 -4.88 4.94
CA TRP A 122 10.62 -4.76 5.64
C TRP A 122 11.64 -5.75 5.10
N ASP A 123 11.24 -7.01 4.87
CA ASP A 123 12.08 -8.02 4.26
C ASP A 123 12.51 -7.59 2.84
N ALA A 124 11.61 -7.00 2.03
CA ALA A 124 11.96 -6.51 0.70
C ALA A 124 12.99 -5.34 0.73
N ILE A 125 12.87 -4.43 1.71
CA ILE A 125 13.79 -3.30 1.88
C ILE A 125 15.13 -3.79 2.46
N GLU A 126 15.11 -4.65 3.48
CA GLU A 126 16.31 -5.20 4.11
C GLU A 126 17.10 -6.11 3.17
N ASN A 127 16.42 -6.79 2.23
CA ASN A 127 17.05 -7.64 1.22
C ASN A 127 17.61 -6.86 0.01
N GLU A 128 17.36 -5.55 -0.09
CA GLU A 128 17.91 -4.70 -1.15
C GLU A 128 19.06 -3.82 -0.61
N PRO A 129 20.29 -3.94 -1.16
CA PRO A 129 21.46 -3.22 -0.62
C PRO A 129 21.35 -1.70 -0.59
N THR A 130 20.65 -1.10 -1.55
CA THR A 130 20.35 0.33 -1.62
C THR A 130 19.37 0.73 -0.51
N GLY A 131 18.31 -0.05 -0.30
CA GLY A 131 17.31 0.15 0.75
C GLY A 131 17.93 0.12 2.13
N LEU A 132 18.72 -0.92 2.42
CA LEU A 132 19.44 -1.04 3.68
C LEU A 132 20.42 0.13 3.91
N ALA A 133 21.11 0.58 2.86
CA ALA A 133 22.02 1.71 2.96
C ALA A 133 21.30 3.04 3.20
N LEU A 134 20.12 3.25 2.60
CA LEU A 134 19.29 4.43 2.84
C LEU A 134 18.71 4.44 4.26
N LEU A 135 18.28 3.28 4.78
CA LEU A 135 17.81 3.12 6.16
C LEU A 135 18.92 3.46 7.16
N GLN A 136 20.11 2.88 6.98
CA GLN A 136 21.27 3.19 7.82
C GLN A 136 21.60 4.69 7.77
N TYR A 137 21.42 5.33 6.62
CA TYR A 137 21.76 6.74 6.45
C TYR A 137 20.81 7.62 7.26
N LEU A 138 19.51 7.31 7.17
CA LEU A 138 18.48 7.96 7.95
C LEU A 138 18.69 7.77 9.46
N ASP A 139 19.06 6.57 9.90
CA ASP A 139 19.34 6.29 11.31
C ASP A 139 20.52 7.14 11.84
N GLU A 140 21.58 7.29 11.04
CA GLU A 140 22.77 8.05 11.46
C GLU A 140 22.65 9.57 11.28
N ARG A 141 21.90 10.03 10.29
CA ARG A 141 21.89 11.45 9.85
C ARG A 141 20.52 12.13 9.94
N GLY A 142 19.44 11.38 10.17
CA GLY A 142 18.07 11.88 10.26
C GLY A 142 17.42 12.26 8.92
N GLY A 143 18.20 12.56 7.89
CA GLY A 143 17.70 12.91 6.57
C GLY A 143 18.79 13.37 5.60
N TYR A 144 18.42 13.54 4.33
CA TYR A 144 19.27 14.05 3.27
C TYR A 144 18.51 14.98 2.33
N GLU A 145 19.15 16.04 1.88
CA GLU A 145 18.68 16.88 0.78
C GLU A 145 19.89 17.40 0.01
N GLY A 146 20.03 17.01 -1.27
CA GLY A 146 21.21 17.39 -2.04
C GLY A 146 21.36 16.59 -3.31
N ARG A 147 22.56 16.65 -3.91
CA ARG A 147 22.86 15.92 -5.16
C ARG A 147 22.85 14.42 -4.91
N THR A 148 22.21 13.65 -5.79
CA THR A 148 22.14 12.19 -5.69
C THR A 148 23.52 11.53 -5.73
N ARG A 149 24.46 12.13 -6.47
CA ARG A 149 25.86 11.68 -6.52
C ARG A 149 26.55 11.74 -5.16
N ASP A 150 26.22 12.74 -4.34
CA ASP A 150 26.91 12.92 -3.07
C ASP A 150 26.32 11.98 -2.01
N LEU A 151 25.00 11.75 -2.00
CA LEU A 151 24.39 10.67 -1.21
C LEU A 151 25.02 9.31 -1.55
N PHE A 152 25.12 8.99 -2.84
CA PHE A 152 25.75 7.74 -3.31
C PHE A 152 27.18 7.56 -2.78
N LYS A 153 27.99 8.64 -2.78
CA LYS A 153 29.35 8.59 -2.22
C LYS A 153 29.34 8.37 -0.72
N GLU A 154 28.39 8.97 0.01
CA GLU A 154 28.30 8.84 1.46
C GLU A 154 27.90 7.43 1.88
N VAL A 155 26.83 6.89 1.28
CA VAL A 155 26.40 5.51 1.56
C VAL A 155 27.35 4.46 0.99
N GLY A 156 28.14 4.83 -0.02
CA GLY A 156 29.16 3.99 -0.64
C GLY A 156 30.49 3.93 0.12
N ARG A 157 30.67 4.72 1.20
CA ARG A 157 31.94 4.70 1.96
C ARG A 157 32.16 3.34 2.61
N GLU A 158 33.41 2.88 2.60
CA GLU A 158 33.75 1.55 3.12
C GLU A 158 33.33 1.35 4.59
N ASN A 159 33.45 2.39 5.41
CA ASN A 159 33.03 2.36 6.81
C ASN A 159 31.51 2.24 6.96
N PHE A 160 30.76 2.80 6.03
CA PHE A 160 29.31 2.72 6.00
C PHE A 160 28.87 1.32 5.56
N GLN A 161 29.47 0.79 4.50
CA GLN A 161 29.20 -0.56 4.01
C GLN A 161 29.62 -1.67 4.97
N LYS A 162 30.65 -1.46 5.80
CA LYS A 162 31.05 -2.42 6.85
C LYS A 162 30.00 -2.62 7.94
N LYS A 163 29.09 -1.64 8.14
CA LYS A 163 28.00 -1.74 9.12
C LYS A 163 26.76 -2.46 8.55
N LEU A 164 26.64 -2.52 7.23
CA LEU A 164 25.58 -3.29 6.56
C LEU A 164 25.85 -4.79 6.81
N ARG A 165 24.83 -5.54 7.25
CA ARG A 165 24.94 -6.95 7.68
C ARG A 165 25.86 -7.80 6.77
N PRO A 166 26.60 -8.77 7.31
CA PRO A 166 27.51 -9.63 6.55
C PRO A 166 26.83 -10.52 5.48
N ALA A 167 25.49 -10.59 5.46
CA ALA A 167 24.72 -11.35 4.47
C ALA A 167 24.70 -10.71 3.06
N PHE A 168 24.91 -9.40 2.95
CA PHE A 168 24.91 -8.67 1.67
C PHE A 168 26.31 -8.12 1.40
N GLY A 169 27.23 -9.02 1.06
CA GLY A 169 28.60 -8.63 0.73
C GLY A 169 28.65 -7.50 -0.31
N ARG A 170 29.73 -6.73 -0.29
CA ARG A 170 30.05 -5.58 -1.18
C ARG A 170 29.75 -5.78 -2.68
N LYS A 171 29.58 -7.02 -3.14
CA LYS A 171 29.36 -7.41 -4.54
C LYS A 171 28.01 -6.95 -5.13
N ASN A 172 27.00 -6.62 -4.30
CA ASN A 172 25.66 -6.29 -4.82
C ASN A 172 25.27 -4.80 -4.70
N PHE A 173 26.14 -3.97 -4.13
CA PHE A 173 25.90 -2.52 -4.05
C PHE A 173 26.04 -1.88 -5.45
N PRO A 174 25.25 -0.84 -5.78
CA PRO A 174 25.36 -0.17 -7.08
C PRO A 174 26.77 0.32 -7.40
N VAL A 175 27.26 -0.01 -8.59
CA VAL A 175 28.60 0.39 -9.07
C VAL A 175 28.67 1.85 -9.50
N ASN A 176 27.52 2.48 -9.77
CA ASN A 176 27.44 3.88 -10.20
C ASN A 176 26.14 4.55 -9.73
N VAL A 177 26.12 5.88 -9.84
CA VAL A 177 25.01 6.73 -9.38
C VAL A 177 23.70 6.44 -10.13
N GLN A 178 23.76 6.07 -11.41
CA GLN A 178 22.56 5.80 -12.22
C GLN A 178 21.85 4.53 -11.76
N VAL A 179 22.60 3.45 -11.51
CA VAL A 179 22.06 2.20 -10.96
C VAL A 179 21.51 2.43 -9.56
N PHE A 180 22.22 3.21 -8.74
CA PHE A 180 21.74 3.61 -7.41
C PHE A 180 20.40 4.35 -7.50
N ALA A 181 20.33 5.41 -8.30
CA ALA A 181 19.11 6.21 -8.45
C ALA A 181 17.93 5.38 -8.95
N ARG A 182 18.14 4.51 -9.94
CA ARG A 182 17.10 3.61 -10.46
C ARG A 182 16.58 2.64 -9.39
N ARG A 183 17.48 2.02 -8.63
CA ARG A 183 17.09 1.09 -7.55
C ARG A 183 16.38 1.83 -6.42
N ALA A 184 16.92 2.97 -6.00
CA ALA A 184 16.31 3.82 -4.98
C ALA A 184 14.91 4.33 -5.41
N ALA A 185 14.74 4.71 -6.68
CA ALA A 185 13.43 5.05 -7.24
C ALA A 185 12.46 3.86 -7.20
N SER A 186 12.90 2.65 -7.56
CA SER A 186 12.06 1.45 -7.47
C SER A 186 11.65 1.08 -6.04
N LEU A 187 12.47 1.45 -5.05
CA LEU A 187 12.17 1.27 -3.63
C LEU A 187 11.30 2.38 -3.03
N SER A 188 11.10 3.50 -3.73
CA SER A 188 10.38 4.66 -3.19
C SER A 188 8.98 4.31 -2.69
N PRO A 189 8.17 3.47 -3.37
CA PRO A 189 6.86 3.05 -2.85
C PRO A 189 6.95 2.25 -1.54
N LEU A 190 7.97 1.38 -1.42
CA LEU A 190 8.19 0.55 -0.24
C LEU A 190 8.69 1.39 0.94
N LEU A 191 9.64 2.29 0.69
CA LEU A 191 10.13 3.26 1.67
C LEU A 191 8.99 4.15 2.17
N TYR A 192 8.13 4.61 1.28
CA TYR A 192 6.96 5.40 1.65
C TYR A 192 5.99 4.60 2.54
N ALA A 193 5.78 3.32 2.23
CA ALA A 193 4.96 2.44 3.05
C ALA A 193 5.49 2.30 4.48
N VAL A 194 6.80 2.41 4.73
CA VAL A 194 7.40 2.40 6.07
C VAL A 194 7.61 3.79 6.68
N GLY A 195 7.03 4.84 6.10
CA GLY A 195 7.13 6.20 6.62
C GLY A 195 8.43 6.93 6.26
N ILE A 196 9.02 6.60 5.11
CA ILE A 196 10.22 7.24 4.58
C ILE A 196 9.90 7.83 3.20
N THR A 197 10.00 9.15 3.07
CA THR A 197 9.87 9.80 1.76
C THR A 197 11.23 9.87 1.09
N LEU A 198 11.27 9.33 -0.13
CA LEU A 198 12.37 9.49 -1.06
C LEU A 198 11.83 10.15 -2.34
N SER A 199 12.37 11.30 -2.70
CA SER A 199 12.00 12.01 -3.94
C SER A 199 13.23 12.35 -4.76
N PHE A 200 13.06 12.42 -6.08
CA PHE A 200 14.11 12.78 -7.04
C PHE A 200 13.66 14.01 -7.84
N ALA A 201 14.59 14.92 -8.09
CA ALA A 201 14.38 16.08 -8.94
C ALA A 201 15.58 16.27 -9.87
N HIS A 202 15.31 16.60 -11.13
CA HIS A 202 16.36 16.96 -12.09
C HIS A 202 16.45 18.48 -12.20
N LYS A 203 17.64 19.01 -11.97
CA LYS A 203 17.99 20.42 -12.15
C LYS A 203 19.06 20.54 -13.24
N ALA A 204 19.30 21.77 -13.73
CA ALA A 204 20.26 22.04 -14.79
C ALA A 204 21.68 21.53 -14.49
N ASP A 205 22.05 21.46 -13.21
CA ASP A 205 23.36 21.05 -12.72
C ASP A 205 23.42 19.58 -12.25
N GLY A 206 22.32 18.83 -12.36
CA GLY A 206 22.28 17.39 -12.10
C GLY A 206 21.05 16.88 -11.36
N SER A 207 21.12 15.63 -10.92
CA SER A 207 20.07 14.96 -10.14
C SER A 207 20.20 15.25 -8.65
N TYR A 208 19.07 15.61 -8.04
CA TYR A 208 18.90 15.85 -6.62
C TYR A 208 17.96 14.81 -6.04
N CYS A 209 18.19 14.44 -4.78
CA CYS A 209 17.28 13.61 -4.03
C CYS A 209 17.05 14.15 -2.62
N THR A 210 15.85 13.92 -2.12
CA THR A 210 15.45 14.22 -0.75
C THR A 210 15.07 12.92 -0.07
N LEU A 211 15.67 12.63 1.08
CA LEU A 211 15.39 11.46 1.92
C LEU A 211 15.00 11.96 3.30
N LYS A 212 13.75 11.79 3.71
CA LYS A 212 13.24 12.27 4.99
C LYS A 212 12.32 11.24 5.61
N GLN A 213 12.40 11.05 6.93
CA GLN A 213 11.37 10.33 7.65
C GLN A 213 10.10 11.20 7.65
N THR A 214 8.98 10.64 7.23
CA THR A 214 7.72 11.38 7.28
C THR A 214 7.29 11.46 8.73
N ASN A 215 7.43 12.63 9.34
CA ASN A 215 6.71 12.94 10.57
C ASN A 215 5.23 12.94 10.20
N THR A 216 4.52 11.88 10.60
CA THR A 216 3.11 11.62 10.31
C THR A 216 2.21 12.63 11.02
N SER A 217 2.26 13.88 10.59
CA SER A 217 1.32 14.92 11.02
C SER A 217 0.92 15.92 9.93
N THR A 218 1.63 16.10 8.81
CA THR A 218 1.21 17.17 7.87
C THR A 218 1.57 17.04 6.38
N ASP A 219 2.46 16.15 5.96
CA ASP A 219 2.86 16.15 4.54
C ASP A 219 1.89 15.36 3.66
N GLN A 220 1.13 16.10 2.85
CA GLN A 220 0.30 15.60 1.78
C GLN A 220 1.15 14.81 0.77
N LEU A 221 0.60 13.68 0.31
CA LEU A 221 1.17 12.82 -0.73
C LEU A 221 1.72 13.66 -1.90
N PRO A 222 2.96 13.44 -2.36
CA PRO A 222 3.40 14.05 -3.62
C PRO A 222 2.54 13.50 -4.76
N HIS A 223 1.93 14.40 -5.51
CA HIS A 223 1.26 14.10 -6.77
C HIS A 223 2.33 13.55 -7.73
N PHE A 224 2.27 12.26 -8.05
CA PHE A 224 3.03 11.71 -9.17
C PHE A 224 2.40 12.26 -10.45
N ASP A 225 2.88 13.42 -10.91
CA ASP A 225 2.47 13.94 -12.20
C ASP A 225 3.03 13.04 -13.31
N GLU A 226 2.05 12.48 -14.00
CA GLU A 226 2.03 11.89 -15.32
C GLU A 226 3.14 12.42 -16.24
N VAL A 227 4.05 11.51 -16.64
CA VAL A 227 4.98 11.74 -17.74
C VAL A 227 4.15 12.02 -18.98
N SER A 228 4.04 13.30 -19.35
CA SER A 228 3.25 13.73 -20.49
C SER A 228 3.71 13.02 -21.76
N SER A 229 2.75 12.36 -22.38
CA SER A 229 2.79 11.85 -23.73
C SER A 229 3.17 12.96 -24.71
N VAL A 230 4.08 12.62 -25.61
CA VAL A 230 4.43 13.43 -26.76
C VAL A 230 3.19 13.53 -27.66
N ASN A 231 2.67 14.75 -27.83
CA ASN A 231 1.62 15.06 -28.78
C ASN A 231 2.08 14.71 -30.20
N ALA A 232 1.49 13.67 -30.77
CA ALA A 232 1.42 13.48 -32.21
C ALA A 232 0.21 14.26 -32.74
N SER A 233 0.45 15.44 -33.33
CA SER A 233 -0.37 16.06 -34.38
C SER A 233 0.12 17.48 -34.69
N ALA A 234 0.96 17.63 -35.71
CA ALA A 234 1.03 18.83 -36.55
C ALA A 234 1.74 18.47 -37.86
N VAL A 235 0.94 17.96 -38.80
CA VAL A 235 1.26 17.89 -40.22
C VAL A 235 1.04 19.29 -40.83
N ASN A 236 1.88 19.63 -41.81
CA ASN A 236 1.87 20.81 -42.69
C ASN A 236 2.62 22.07 -42.20
N GLN A 237 3.88 22.21 -42.63
CA GLN A 237 4.27 23.24 -43.61
C GLN A 237 5.78 23.14 -43.89
N LEU A 238 6.12 22.78 -45.13
CA LEU A 238 7.44 23.04 -45.74
C LEU A 238 7.64 24.56 -45.88
N PRO A 239 8.89 25.02 -45.82
CA PRO A 239 9.47 25.49 -47.07
C PRO A 239 10.89 24.96 -47.33
N GLU A 240 11.15 24.86 -48.63
CA GLU A 240 12.42 24.60 -49.29
C GLU A 240 13.54 25.51 -48.77
N ILE A 241 14.70 24.93 -48.43
CA ILE A 241 15.98 25.64 -48.51
C ILE A 241 17.03 24.72 -49.14
N ILE A 242 17.77 25.36 -50.03
CA ILE A 242 18.64 24.91 -51.10
C ILE A 242 19.96 24.33 -50.59
N CYS A 243 20.51 23.46 -51.43
CA CYS A 243 21.82 22.80 -51.39
C CYS A 243 23.00 23.59 -50.80
N GLY A 244 23.86 22.84 -50.12
CA GLY A 244 25.30 23.07 -50.05
C GLY A 244 26.00 21.72 -50.02
N THR A 245 26.63 21.36 -51.14
CA THR A 245 27.56 20.24 -51.28
C THR A 245 28.94 20.61 -50.74
N ASP A 246 29.81 19.59 -50.71
CA ASP A 246 31.27 19.62 -50.55
C ASP A 246 31.73 19.25 -49.13
N ASP A 247 32.70 18.37 -48.88
CA ASP A 247 33.31 17.28 -49.64
C ASP A 247 34.18 16.47 -48.64
N ALA A 248 34.39 15.19 -48.96
CA ALA A 248 35.48 14.28 -48.56
C ALA A 248 36.05 14.24 -47.11
N THR A 249 35.95 13.08 -46.44
CA THR A 249 37.14 12.24 -46.18
C THR A 249 36.78 10.80 -45.79
N ASP A 250 37.67 9.89 -46.21
CA ASP A 250 37.54 8.44 -46.33
C ASP A 250 37.41 7.63 -45.04
N GLY A 251 36.86 6.41 -45.15
CA GLY A 251 37.24 5.33 -44.23
C GLY A 251 36.30 4.15 -44.07
N GLN A 252 36.59 3.08 -44.83
CA GLN A 252 36.37 1.65 -44.49
C GLN A 252 34.98 1.02 -44.65
N THR A 253 34.86 0.31 -45.76
CA THR A 253 34.02 -0.87 -45.97
C THR A 253 34.42 -2.02 -45.05
N LEU A 254 33.50 -2.47 -44.19
CA LEU A 254 33.50 -3.82 -43.63
C LEU A 254 32.20 -4.54 -44.04
N THR A 255 32.41 -5.75 -44.52
CA THR A 255 31.45 -6.65 -45.13
C THR A 255 30.40 -7.12 -44.13
N SER A 256 29.15 -6.80 -44.44
CA SER A 256 27.94 -7.30 -43.82
C SER A 256 27.86 -8.84 -43.94
N LYS A 257 27.98 -9.55 -42.82
CA LYS A 257 27.34 -10.86 -42.62
C LYS A 257 26.09 -10.64 -41.78
N ASN A 258 24.96 -10.94 -42.39
CA ASN A 258 23.58 -10.83 -41.91
C ASN A 258 23.40 -10.99 -40.38
N PRO A 259 22.84 -10.01 -39.68
CA PRO A 259 22.24 -10.27 -38.38
C PRO A 259 20.87 -10.92 -38.61
N LEU A 260 20.72 -12.15 -38.10
CA LEU A 260 19.42 -12.79 -37.93
C LEU A 260 18.48 -11.82 -37.23
N THR A 261 17.34 -11.58 -37.86
CA THR A 261 16.28 -10.71 -37.37
C THR A 261 15.75 -11.24 -36.04
N ILE A 262 15.46 -10.34 -35.10
CA ILE A 262 14.89 -10.63 -33.77
C ILE A 262 13.61 -11.50 -33.89
N LEU A 263 12.90 -11.41 -35.01
CA LEU A 263 11.75 -12.27 -35.33
C LEU A 263 12.10 -13.77 -35.43
N ASP A 264 13.26 -14.14 -35.97
CA ASP A 264 13.68 -15.54 -36.11
C ASP A 264 14.04 -16.17 -34.74
N GLN A 265 14.49 -15.35 -33.78
CA GLN A 265 14.78 -15.81 -32.42
C GLN A 265 13.50 -16.01 -31.59
N ILE A 266 12.44 -15.25 -31.87
CA ILE A 266 11.15 -15.36 -31.18
C ILE A 266 10.40 -16.62 -31.65
N GLU A 267 10.50 -16.97 -32.93
CA GLU A 267 9.84 -18.18 -33.47
C GLU A 267 10.51 -19.48 -33.00
N ALA A 268 11.85 -19.48 -32.85
CA ALA A 268 12.60 -20.62 -32.30
C ALA A 268 12.29 -20.93 -30.82
N LEU A 269 11.87 -19.93 -30.03
CA LEU A 269 11.48 -20.12 -28.63
C LEU A 269 10.04 -20.61 -28.46
N ARG A 270 9.18 -20.39 -29.47
CA ARG A 270 7.77 -20.82 -29.41
C ARG A 270 7.61 -22.33 -29.65
N ILE A 271 8.49 -22.94 -30.45
CA ILE A 271 8.44 -24.38 -30.78
C ILE A 271 8.93 -25.26 -29.62
N ARG A 272 9.75 -24.74 -28.70
CA ARG A 272 10.27 -25.52 -27.55
C ARG A 272 9.32 -25.66 -26.36
N ASN A 273 8.20 -24.94 -26.33
CA ASN A 273 7.25 -24.96 -25.20
C ASN A 273 5.97 -25.77 -25.48
N ILE A 274 5.93 -26.55 -26.57
CA ILE A 274 4.78 -27.40 -26.95
C ILE A 274 5.19 -28.88 -27.11
N GLN A 275 6.28 -29.30 -26.47
CA GLN A 275 6.59 -30.73 -26.25
C GLN A 275 6.79 -30.95 -24.76
#